data_AF-A0A523VYH1-F1
#
_entry.id   AF-A0A523VYH1-F1
#
_cell.length_a   1.000
_cell.length_b   1.000
_cell.length_c   1.000
_cell.angle_alpha   90.00
_cell.angle_beta   90.00
_cell.angle_gamma   90.00
#
_symmetry.space_group_name_H-M   'P 1'
#
loop_
_entity.id
_entity.type
_entity.pdbx_description
1 polymer ?
#
loop_
_entity_poly.entity_id
_entity_poly.type
_entity_poly.pdbx_seq_one_letter_code
_entity_poly.pdbx_strand_id
1 'polypeptide(L)'
;MSSKELRKNLKFQIKEILDIVLSFSKREIEVRENSPDKLRATDEDTILGDNSKIKTELGWNIASPLEETLKDMFDYWIKYYK
;
A
#
# COMPACT_ATOMS: atom_id res chain seq x y z
N MET A 1 -5.89 -24.10 -15.54
CA MET A 1 -5.21 -22.79 -15.74
C MET A 1 -6.32 -21.75 -15.81
N SER A 2 -6.48 -20.79 -14.89
CA SER A 2 -5.53 -19.89 -14.23
C SER A 2 -5.91 -19.81 -12.74
N SER A 3 -5.18 -20.30 -11.74
CA SER A 3 -3.71 -20.27 -11.51
C SER A 3 -3.09 -18.90 -11.74
N LYS A 4 -3.77 -17.82 -11.31
CA LYS A 4 -3.04 -16.67 -10.79
C LYS A 4 -2.45 -17.12 -9.45
N GLU A 5 -1.20 -17.58 -9.51
CA GLU A 5 -0.26 -17.75 -8.42
C GLU A 5 -0.75 -17.28 -7.04
N LEU A 6 -0.83 -18.24 -6.12
CA LEU A 6 -0.80 -18.00 -4.68
C LEU A 6 0.19 -16.87 -4.34
N ARG A 7 -0.35 -15.74 -3.88
CA ARG A 7 0.30 -14.44 -3.57
C ARG A 7 1.61 -14.58 -2.77
N LYS A 8 2.70 -14.99 -3.41
CA LYS A 8 4.06 -14.81 -2.92
C LYS A 8 4.46 -13.38 -3.28
N ASN A 9 4.79 -12.58 -2.27
CA ASN A 9 5.61 -11.39 -2.43
C ASN A 9 4.97 -10.21 -3.19
N LEU A 10 3.95 -9.57 -2.60
CA LEU A 10 3.44 -8.29 -3.10
C LEU A 10 4.38 -7.16 -2.64
N LYS A 11 4.88 -6.38 -3.60
CA LYS A 11 5.54 -5.09 -3.37
C LYS A 11 4.80 -4.02 -4.16
N PHE A 12 4.79 -2.81 -3.64
CA PHE A 12 4.17 -1.65 -4.26
C PHE A 12 5.14 -0.49 -4.20
N GLN A 13 5.22 0.28 -5.28
CA GLN A 13 5.90 1.56 -5.25
C GLN A 13 5.08 2.56 -4.43
N ILE A 14 5.75 3.48 -3.74
CA ILE A 14 5.08 4.58 -3.02
C ILE A 14 4.18 5.37 -3.97
N LYS A 15 4.60 5.55 -5.24
CA LYS A 15 3.80 6.21 -6.27
C LYS A 15 2.49 5.49 -6.56
N GLU A 16 2.49 4.16 -6.67
CA GLU A 16 1.25 3.39 -6.91
C GLU A 16 0.27 3.54 -5.74
N ILE A 17 0.78 3.50 -4.51
CA ILE A 17 -0.03 3.73 -3.30
C ILE A 17 -0.63 5.15 -3.32
N LEU A 18 0.18 6.15 -3.64
CA LEU A 18 -0.26 7.54 -3.73
C LEU A 18 -1.34 7.70 -4.81
N ASP A 19 -1.13 7.15 -6.00
CA ASP A 19 -2.07 7.25 -7.13
C ASP A 19 -3.43 6.59 -6.78
N ILE A 20 -3.43 5.46 -6.06
CA ILE A 20 -4.67 4.83 -5.54
C ILE A 20 -5.40 5.79 -4.59
N VAL A 21 -4.72 6.35 -3.59
CA VAL A 21 -5.35 7.24 -2.61
C VAL A 21 -5.87 8.52 -3.26
N LEU A 22 -5.11 9.09 -4.19
CA LEU A 22 -5.55 10.28 -4.95
C LEU A 22 -6.82 10.00 -5.77
N SER A 23 -6.96 8.79 -6.32
CA SER A 23 -8.15 8.40 -7.09
C SER A 23 -9.46 8.41 -6.26
N PHE A 24 -9.37 8.35 -4.93
CA PHE A 24 -10.54 8.43 -4.05
C PHE A 24 -11.02 9.87 -3.83
N SER A 25 -10.15 10.85 -4.06
CA SER A 25 -10.45 12.26 -3.87
C SER A 25 -11.16 12.85 -5.10
N LYS A 26 -12.13 13.74 -4.85
CA LYS A 26 -12.72 14.58 -5.91
C LYS A 26 -12.03 15.93 -6.06
N ARG A 27 -11.03 16.23 -5.21
CA ARG A 27 -10.29 17.48 -5.23
C ARG A 27 -9.04 17.33 -6.08
N GLU A 28 -8.68 18.40 -6.78
CA GLU A 28 -7.36 18.54 -7.38
C GLU A 28 -6.32 18.69 -6.25
N ILE A 29 -5.30 17.83 -6.25
CA ILE A 29 -4.24 17.80 -5.24
C ILE A 29 -2.91 17.90 -5.99
N GLU A 30 -2.15 18.95 -5.70
CA GLU A 30 -0.80 19.11 -6.21
C GLU A 30 0.15 18.11 -5.51
N VAL A 31 0.89 17.32 -6.29
CA VAL A 31 1.92 16.42 -5.78
C VAL A 31 3.29 17.08 -5.98
N ARG A 32 4.03 17.29 -4.89
CA ARG A 32 5.40 17.82 -4.91
C ARG A 32 6.40 16.72 -4.56
N GLU A 33 7.15 16.28 -5.55
CA GLU A 33 8.17 15.24 -5.39
C GLU A 33 9.42 15.75 -4.67
N ASN A 34 10.15 14.85 -4.00
CA ASN A 34 11.48 15.11 -3.42
C ASN A 34 11.53 16.29 -2.42
N SER A 35 10.47 16.47 -1.62
CA SER A 35 10.47 17.46 -0.53
C SER A 35 11.59 17.14 0.48
N PRO A 36 12.60 18.03 0.69
CA PRO A 36 13.81 17.70 1.46
C PRO A 36 13.56 17.24 2.89
N ASP A 37 12.50 17.74 3.54
CA ASP A 37 12.09 17.38 4.90
C ASP A 37 11.48 15.97 5.01
N LYS A 38 11.13 15.35 3.88
CA LYS A 38 10.54 14.00 3.79
C LYS A 38 11.54 12.93 3.32
N LEU A 39 12.71 13.33 2.84
CA LEU A 39 13.75 12.41 2.38
C LEU A 39 14.59 11.91 3.55
N ARG A 40 14.86 10.61 3.58
CA ARG A 40 15.83 10.03 4.52
C ARG A 40 17.24 10.18 3.96
N ALA A 41 18.23 10.29 4.84
CA ALA A 41 19.65 10.30 4.43
C ALA A 41 20.07 8.99 3.76
N THR A 42 19.35 7.90 4.04
CA THR A 42 19.50 6.58 3.41
C THR A 42 18.13 5.92 3.36
N ASP A 43 17.79 5.30 2.24
CA ASP A 43 16.56 4.53 2.03
C ASP A 43 16.88 3.25 1.26
N GLU A 44 16.06 2.23 1.46
CA GLU A 44 16.18 0.94 0.75
C GLU A 44 15.25 0.94 -0.47
N ASP A 45 15.78 0.67 -1.66
CA ASP A 45 15.01 0.69 -2.92
C ASP A 45 13.84 -0.32 -2.93
N THR A 46 14.00 -1.45 -2.24
CA THR A 46 12.95 -2.47 -2.14
C THR A 46 13.09 -3.25 -0.85
N ILE A 47 11.99 -3.30 -0.10
CA ILE A 47 11.83 -4.18 1.06
C ILE A 47 10.73 -5.18 0.72
N LEU A 48 11.06 -6.47 0.78
CA LEU A 48 10.14 -7.55 0.43
C LEU A 48 10.34 -8.75 1.35
N GLY A 49 9.31 -9.08 2.13
CA GLY A 49 9.33 -10.21 3.05
C GLY A 49 8.79 -11.48 2.43
N ASP A 50 9.41 -12.62 2.74
CA ASP A 50 8.85 -13.95 2.47
C ASP A 50 7.95 -14.40 3.64
N ASN A 51 6.67 -14.60 3.36
CA ASN A 51 5.68 -15.05 4.34
C ASN A 51 5.37 -16.56 4.25
N SER A 52 6.19 -17.34 3.55
CA SER A 52 5.98 -18.79 3.39
C SER A 52 5.93 -19.53 4.73
N LYS A 53 6.76 -19.13 5.70
CA LYS A 53 6.80 -19.76 7.04
C LYS A 53 5.46 -19.60 7.78
N ILE A 54 4.96 -18.37 7.93
CA ILE A 54 3.71 -18.11 8.65
C ILE A 54 2.48 -18.67 7.94
N LYS A 55 2.50 -18.72 6.60
CA LYS A 55 1.47 -19.40 5.80
C LYS A 55 1.43 -20.89 6.12
N THR A 56 2.61 -21.52 6.17
CA THR A 56 2.74 -22.97 6.36
C THR A 56 2.42 -23.37 7.80
N GLU A 57 2.98 -22.66 8.77
CA GLU A 57 2.90 -23.04 10.19
C GLU A 57 1.58 -22.59 10.84
N LEU A 58 0.99 -21.47 10.40
CA LEU A 58 -0.19 -20.87 11.04
C LEU A 58 -1.42 -20.80 10.13
N GLY A 59 -1.31 -21.22 8.86
CA GLY A 59 -2.39 -21.05 7.87
C GLY A 59 -2.70 -19.59 7.57
N TRP A 60 -1.82 -18.67 7.98
CA TRP A 60 -2.07 -17.23 7.88
C TRP A 60 -2.10 -16.77 6.42
N ASN A 61 -3.04 -15.89 6.08
CA ASN A 61 -3.16 -15.29 4.76
C ASN A 61 -3.56 -13.81 4.85
N ILE A 62 -3.23 -13.05 3.79
CA ILE A 62 -3.67 -11.65 3.65
C ILE A 62 -5.19 -11.62 3.47
N ALA A 63 -5.90 -10.97 4.38
CA ALA A 63 -7.37 -10.95 4.43
C ALA A 63 -7.98 -9.98 3.40
N SER A 64 -7.48 -8.74 3.35
CA SER A 64 -8.03 -7.69 2.46
C SER A 64 -7.02 -7.24 1.41
N PRO A 65 -7.47 -6.86 0.19
CA PRO A 65 -6.63 -6.16 -0.78
C PRO A 65 -6.10 -4.82 -0.25
N LEU A 66 -5.02 -4.33 -0.85
CA LEU A 66 -4.42 -3.05 -0.46
C LEU A 66 -5.40 -1.89 -0.69
N GLU A 67 -6.10 -1.90 -1.80
CA GLU A 67 -7.05 -0.86 -2.22
C GLU A 67 -8.19 -0.70 -1.22
N GLU A 68 -8.70 -1.81 -0.67
CA GLU A 68 -9.71 -1.83 0.38
C GLU A 68 -9.19 -1.18 1.66
N THR A 69 -7.99 -1.57 2.09
CA THR A 69 -7.33 -1.01 3.29
C THR A 69 -7.11 0.51 3.15
N LEU A 70 -6.63 0.95 1.98
CA LEU A 70 -6.42 2.37 1.69
C LEU A 70 -7.74 3.16 1.66
N LYS A 71 -8.81 2.57 1.11
CA LYS A 71 -10.13 3.19 1.06
C LYS A 71 -10.73 3.36 2.45
N ASP A 72 -10.62 2.35 3.31
CA ASP A 72 -11.09 2.41 4.69
C ASP A 72 -10.37 3.50 5.48
N MET A 73 -9.04 3.59 5.34
CA MET A 73 -8.24 4.66 5.95
C MET A 73 -8.65 6.04 5.42
N PHE A 74 -8.81 6.19 4.11
CA PHE A 74 -9.21 7.45 3.49
C PHE A 74 -10.59 7.90 4.03
N ASP A 75 -11.57 7.01 4.02
CA ASP A 75 -12.93 7.32 4.49
C ASP A 75 -12.97 7.68 5.98
N TYR A 76 -12.18 6.99 6.79
CA TYR A 76 -12.03 7.31 8.21
C TYR A 76 -11.58 8.76 8.41
N TRP A 77 -10.52 9.20 7.72
CA TRP A 77 -9.99 10.55 7.88
C TRP A 77 -10.91 11.62 7.28
N ILE A 78 -11.55 11.33 6.15
CA ILE A 78 -12.55 12.23 5.55
C ILE A 78 -13.75 12.40 6.49
N LYS A 79 -14.13 11.36 7.24
CA LYS A 79 -15.19 11.47 8.26
C LYS A 79 -14.71 12.20 9.52
N TYR A 80 -13.47 11.98 9.95
CA TYR A 80 -12.92 12.56 11.18
C TYR A 80 -12.79 14.08 11.13
N TYR A 81 -12.40 14.64 9.98
CA TYR A 81 -12.22 16.09 9.79
C TYR A 81 -13.45 16.81 9.20
N LYS A 82 -14.59 16.12 9.10
CA LYS A 82 -15.89 16.76 8.81
C LYS A 82 -16.51 17.29 10.10
#